data_AF-A0A087K663-F1
#
_entry.id   AF-A0A087K663-F1
#
_cell.length_a   1.000
_cell.length_b   1.000
_cell.length_c   1.000
_cell.angle_alpha   90.00
_cell.angle_beta   90.00
_cell.angle_gamma   90.00
#
_symmetry.space_group_name_H-M   'P 1'
#
loop_
_entity.id
_entity.type
_entity.pdbx_description
1 polymer ?
#
loop_
_entity_poly.entity_id
_entity_poly.type
_entity_poly.pdbx_seq_one_letter_code
_entity_poly.pdbx_strand_id
1 'polypeptide(L)'
;MSSTYRVLCLSHDPAIVIERDWHRREGAEEAVAAGIDGHPHCDLIIGAFSYPLVEIGCPATRHQPAKLPCCHGGTSWVDRDWLRVLAAGYQTTDPLVEAAVKKAHTMCWPWERLLRLRDELDLQLRETP
;
A
#
# COMPACT_ATOMS: atom_id res chain seq x y z
N MET A 1 18.77 -8.92 -9.92
CA MET A 1 18.55 -7.60 -9.27
C MET A 1 18.07 -7.85 -7.85
N SER A 2 18.61 -7.13 -6.87
CA SER A 2 18.23 -7.26 -5.46
C SER A 2 17.28 -6.12 -5.11
N SER A 3 16.07 -6.46 -4.67
CA SER A 3 15.13 -5.46 -4.16
C SER A 3 15.45 -5.13 -2.70
N THR A 4 15.24 -3.88 -2.33
CA THR A 4 15.22 -3.43 -0.94
C THR A 4 13.77 -3.35 -0.48
N TYR A 5 13.46 -3.88 0.69
CA TYR A 5 12.13 -3.83 1.27
C TYR A 5 12.11 -2.77 2.37
N ARG A 6 11.06 -1.96 2.40
CA ARG A 6 10.86 -0.91 3.40
C ARG A 6 9.43 -0.92 3.88
N VAL A 7 9.20 -0.54 5.13
CA VAL A 7 7.84 -0.35 5.66
C VAL A 7 7.43 1.10 5.40
N LEU A 8 6.21 1.30 4.91
CA LEU A 8 5.62 2.63 4.77
C LEU A 8 4.45 2.76 5.74
N CYS A 9 4.33 3.95 6.34
CA CYS A 9 3.25 4.31 7.22
C CYS A 9 2.25 5.21 6.48
N LEU A 10 1.08 4.65 6.20
CA LEU A 10 -0.05 5.31 5.53
C LEU A 10 -0.98 6.00 6.52
N SER A 11 -0.63 6.11 7.81
CA SER A 11 -1.33 7.02 8.73
C SER A 11 -0.92 8.48 8.54
N HIS A 12 0.14 8.72 7.78
CA HIS A 12 0.59 10.04 7.35
C HIS A 12 0.18 10.30 5.92
N ASP A 13 0.08 11.58 5.58
CA ASP A 13 -0.26 12.06 4.25
C ASP A 13 0.74 13.17 3.86
N PRO A 14 1.67 12.94 2.91
CA PRO A 14 1.90 11.68 2.20
C PRO A 14 2.45 10.57 3.12
N ALA A 15 2.45 9.34 2.61
CA ALA A 15 3.05 8.19 3.28
C ALA A 15 4.50 8.47 3.65
N ILE A 16 4.91 8.08 4.85
CA ILE A 16 6.31 8.16 5.27
C ILE A 16 6.98 6.79 5.15
N VAL A 17 8.21 6.78 4.68
CA VAL A 17 9.07 5.59 4.68
C VAL A 17 9.74 5.49 6.05
N ILE A 18 9.60 4.34 6.71
CA ILE A 18 10.27 4.08 7.98
C ILE A 18 11.74 3.75 7.67
N GLU A 19 12.68 4.47 8.27
CA GLU A 19 14.14 4.41 8.00
C GLU A 19 14.79 3.09 8.43
N ARG A 20 14.37 1.99 7.83
CA ARG A 20 14.94 0.66 8.00
C ARG A 20 14.79 -0.11 6.70
N ASP A 21 15.91 -0.67 6.25
CA ASP A 21 16.00 -1.42 5.01
C ASP A 21 16.15 -2.92 5.30
N TRP A 22 15.37 -3.73 4.58
CA TRP A 22 15.50 -5.18 4.59
C TRP A 22 15.89 -5.67 3.19
N HIS A 23 16.70 -6.73 3.13
CA HIS A 23 17.13 -7.33 1.85
C HIS A 23 16.31 -8.54 1.43
N ARG A 24 15.28 -8.89 2.22
CA ARG A 24 14.34 -10.01 2.00
C ARG A 24 12.93 -9.59 2.41
N ARG A 25 11.91 -10.13 1.72
CA ARG A 25 10.49 -9.86 2.02
C ARG A 25 10.17 -10.25 3.46
N GLU A 26 10.61 -11.45 3.83
CA GLU A 26 10.35 -12.08 5.12
C GLU A 26 10.83 -11.20 6.28
N GLY A 27 11.97 -10.53 6.14
CA GLY A 27 12.49 -9.64 7.18
C GLY A 27 11.58 -8.43 7.44
N ALA A 28 10.99 -7.86 6.40
CA ALA A 28 10.05 -6.75 6.54
C ALA A 28 8.68 -7.24 7.07
N GLU A 29 8.23 -8.42 6.62
CA GLU A 29 7.00 -9.06 7.10
C GLU A 29 7.09 -9.40 8.60
N GLU A 30 8.20 -9.99 9.04
CA GLU A 30 8.49 -10.28 10.44
C GLU A 30 8.52 -9.02 11.29
N ALA A 31 9.11 -7.93 10.77
CA ALA A 31 9.13 -6.66 11.49
C ALA A 31 7.73 -6.06 11.67
N VAL A 32 6.89 -6.09 10.63
CA VAL A 32 5.48 -5.66 10.75
C VAL A 32 4.73 -6.57 11.74
N ALA A 33 4.94 -7.88 11.69
CA ALA A 33 4.30 -8.84 12.59
C ALA A 33 4.73 -8.66 14.06
N ALA A 34 5.99 -8.29 14.30
CA ALA A 34 6.53 -7.99 15.62
C ALA A 34 6.10 -6.61 16.15
N GLY A 35 5.61 -5.74 15.26
CA GLY A 35 5.30 -4.35 15.56
C GLY A 35 6.48 -3.43 15.24
N ILE A 36 6.16 -2.27 14.66
CA ILE A 36 7.14 -1.22 14.36
C ILE A 36 7.10 -0.17 15.46
N ASP A 37 8.27 0.14 16.02
CA ASP A 37 8.40 1.14 17.08
C ASP A 37 7.89 2.51 16.62
N GLY A 38 7.22 3.24 17.51
CA GLY A 38 6.52 4.49 17.19
C GLY A 38 5.25 4.35 16.34
N HIS A 39 4.93 3.15 15.83
CA HIS A 39 3.80 2.90 14.92
C HIS A 39 2.83 1.77 15.36
N PRO A 40 2.46 1.64 16.65
CA PRO A 40 1.67 0.50 17.15
C PRO A 40 0.20 0.48 16.69
N HIS A 41 -0.29 1.57 16.10
CA HIS A 41 -1.68 1.72 15.64
C HIS A 41 -1.76 2.24 14.20
N CYS A 42 -0.62 2.34 13.51
CA CYS A 42 -0.57 2.91 12.18
C CYS A 42 -1.03 1.92 11.12
N ASP A 43 -1.45 2.48 9.98
CA ASP A 43 -1.65 1.72 8.75
C ASP A 43 -0.29 1.47 8.11
N LEU A 44 0.15 0.21 8.13
CA LEU A 44 1.47 -0.18 7.65
C LEU A 44 1.36 -1.06 6.40
N ILE A 45 2.22 -0.78 5.43
CA ILE A 45 2.43 -1.60 4.22
C ILE A 45 3.92 -1.84 4.01
N ILE A 46 4.25 -2.76 3.11
CA ILE A 46 5.63 -3.07 2.75
C ILE A 46 5.84 -2.70 1.29
N GLY A 47 6.83 -1.87 0.99
CA GLY A 47 7.24 -1.59 -0.39
C GLY A 47 8.46 -2.43 -0.77
N ALA A 48 8.47 -2.99 -1.97
CA ALA A 48 9.64 -3.56 -2.61
C ALA A 48 10.22 -2.55 -3.62
N PHE A 49 11.42 -2.08 -3.36
CA PHE A 49 12.11 -1.04 -4.11
C PHE A 49 13.25 -1.65 -4.93
N SER A 50 13.27 -1.36 -6.22
CA SER A 50 14.44 -1.54 -7.08
C SER A 50 14.87 -0.19 -7.68
N TYR A 51 14.55 0.90 -6.97
CA TYR A 51 14.72 2.29 -7.39
C TYR A 51 14.07 2.55 -8.77
N PRO A 52 12.72 2.68 -8.86
CA PRO A 52 11.74 3.08 -7.82
C PRO A 52 11.00 1.91 -7.12
N LEU A 53 9.89 2.20 -6.41
CA LEU A 53 8.93 1.21 -5.91
C LEU A 53 8.43 0.33 -7.06
N VAL A 54 8.37 -0.99 -6.84
CA VAL A 54 7.99 -2.00 -7.85
C VAL A 54 6.74 -2.76 -7.40
N GLU A 55 6.69 -3.19 -6.14
CA GLU A 55 5.53 -3.89 -5.58
C GLU A 55 5.19 -3.36 -4.20
N ILE A 56 3.92 -3.49 -3.82
CA ILE A 56 3.42 -3.17 -2.50
C ILE A 56 2.81 -4.44 -1.89
N GLY A 57 3.31 -4.83 -0.72
CA GLY A 57 2.73 -5.83 0.15
C GLY A 57 1.72 -5.20 1.10
N CYS A 58 0.48 -5.68 1.07
CA CYS A 58 -0.50 -5.48 2.13
C CYS A 58 -0.31 -6.60 3.17
N PRO A 59 0.16 -6.30 4.41
CA PRO A 59 0.32 -7.29 5.46
C PRO A 59 -0.96 -8.08 5.76
N ALA A 60 -0.79 -9.28 6.31
CA ALA A 60 -1.90 -10.09 6.79
C ALA A 60 -2.77 -9.32 7.79
N THR A 61 -4.09 -9.52 7.77
CA THR A 61 -5.03 -8.76 8.61
C THR A 61 -4.70 -8.84 10.10
N ARG A 62 -4.24 -10.00 10.59
CA ARG A 62 -3.85 -10.19 12.00
C ARG A 62 -2.63 -9.37 12.44
N HIS A 63 -1.84 -8.89 11.48
CA HIS A 63 -0.63 -8.08 11.70
C HIS A 63 -0.85 -6.60 11.38
N GLN A 64 -2.07 -6.21 10.95
CA GLN A 64 -2.40 -4.81 10.65
C GLN A 64 -2.75 -4.04 11.93
N PRO A 65 -1.94 -3.06 12.35
CA PRO A 65 -2.16 -2.35 13.61
C PRO A 65 -3.41 -1.44 13.56
N ALA A 66 -3.66 -0.80 12.41
CA ALA A 66 -4.81 0.07 12.17
C ALA A 66 -6.16 -0.67 12.03
N LYS A 67 -6.18 -2.01 12.08
CA LYS A 67 -7.41 -2.85 11.94
C LYS A 67 -8.22 -2.56 10.68
N LEU A 68 -7.55 -2.23 9.58
CA LEU A 68 -8.21 -1.91 8.32
C LEU A 68 -8.87 -3.14 7.67
N PRO A 69 -9.94 -2.96 6.89
CA PRO A 69 -10.62 -4.04 6.20
C PRO A 69 -9.66 -4.72 5.20
N CYS A 70 -9.23 -5.93 5.54
CA CYS A 70 -8.40 -6.80 4.72
C CYS A 70 -8.82 -8.25 5.00
N CYS A 71 -8.73 -9.12 3.99
CA CYS A 71 -9.10 -10.53 4.12
C CYS A 71 -7.91 -11.49 4.02
N HIS A 72 -6.69 -10.98 3.87
CA HIS A 72 -5.52 -11.81 3.59
C HIS A 72 -4.96 -12.47 4.85
N GLY A 73 -4.79 -13.79 4.81
CA GLY A 73 -4.12 -14.58 5.87
C GLY A 73 -2.58 -14.49 5.84
N GLY A 74 -2.02 -13.86 4.81
CA GLY A 74 -0.59 -13.59 4.61
C GLY A 74 -0.40 -12.22 3.94
N THR A 75 0.84 -11.82 3.70
CA THR A 75 1.11 -10.60 2.94
C THR A 75 0.70 -10.80 1.47
N SER A 76 -0.17 -9.93 0.98
CA SER A 76 -0.63 -9.93 -0.41
C SER A 76 0.11 -8.86 -1.19
N TRP A 77 0.87 -9.28 -2.19
CA TRP A 77 1.71 -8.40 -3.01
C TRP A 77 0.98 -7.99 -4.29
N VAL A 78 1.07 -6.71 -4.64
CA VAL A 78 0.53 -6.15 -5.88
C VAL A 78 1.58 -5.31 -6.56
N ASP A 79 1.64 -5.40 -7.89
CA ASP A 79 2.49 -4.53 -8.70
C ASP A 79 2.05 -3.06 -8.57
N ARG A 80 3.02 -2.15 -8.46
CA ARG A 80 2.76 -0.71 -8.36
C ARG A 80 1.89 -0.21 -9.49
N ASP A 81 2.12 -0.68 -10.72
CA ASP A 81 1.43 -0.16 -11.89
C ASP A 81 -0.06 -0.55 -11.90
N TRP A 82 -0.44 -1.69 -11.28
CA TRP A 82 -1.85 -2.01 -11.04
C TRP A 82 -2.52 -1.03 -10.07
N LEU A 83 -1.80 -0.55 -9.05
CA LEU A 83 -2.32 0.48 -8.14
C LEU A 83 -2.47 1.83 -8.85
N ARG A 84 -1.58 2.15 -9.80
CA ARG A 84 -1.70 3.36 -10.64
C ARG A 84 -2.94 3.30 -11.53
N VAL A 85 -3.20 2.15 -12.15
CA VAL A 85 -4.43 1.91 -12.93
C VAL A 85 -5.67 2.04 -12.04
N LEU A 86 -5.65 1.46 -10.84
CA LEU A 86 -6.76 1.58 -9.90
C LEU A 86 -7.00 3.03 -9.47
N ALA A 87 -5.93 3.79 -9.17
CA ALA A 87 -6.03 5.21 -8.81
C ALA A 87 -6.64 6.05 -9.96
N ALA A 88 -6.19 5.82 -11.20
CA ALA A 88 -6.80 6.44 -12.38
C ALA A 88 -8.27 6.02 -12.54
N GLY A 89 -8.60 4.76 -12.24
CA GLY A 89 -9.98 4.26 -12.23
C GLY A 89 -10.87 4.96 -11.21
N TYR A 90 -10.35 5.30 -10.02
CA TYR A 90 -11.09 6.10 -9.05
C TYR A 90 -11.37 7.53 -9.54
N GLN A 91 -10.48 8.08 -10.39
CA GLN A 91 -10.57 9.46 -10.87
C GLN A 91 -11.25 9.63 -12.23
N THR A 92 -11.65 8.53 -12.85
CA THR A 92 -12.35 8.56 -14.12
C THR A 92 -13.72 9.22 -13.99
N THR A 93 -14.23 9.73 -15.11
CA THR A 93 -15.65 10.11 -15.26
C THR A 93 -16.39 9.18 -16.22
N ASP A 94 -15.74 8.11 -16.68
CA ASP A 94 -16.35 7.08 -17.53
C ASP A 94 -17.24 6.16 -16.67
N PRO A 95 -18.56 6.11 -16.92
CA PRO A 95 -19.48 5.32 -16.10
C PRO A 95 -19.16 3.82 -16.06
N LEU A 96 -18.59 3.25 -17.13
CA LEU A 96 -18.22 1.83 -17.18
C LEU A 96 -17.02 1.54 -16.30
N VAL A 97 -16.05 2.44 -16.28
CA VAL A 97 -14.86 2.30 -15.42
C VAL A 97 -15.23 2.52 -13.96
N GLU A 98 -16.06 3.53 -13.65
CA GLU A 98 -16.56 3.74 -12.29
C GLU A 98 -17.31 2.50 -11.76
N ALA A 99 -18.17 1.90 -12.59
CA ALA A 99 -18.90 0.69 -12.23
C ALA A 99 -17.95 -0.50 -12.01
N ALA A 100 -16.91 -0.64 -12.82
CA ALA A 100 -15.90 -1.68 -12.66
C ALA A 100 -15.12 -1.53 -11.35
N VAL A 101 -14.68 -0.32 -11.00
CA VAL A 101 -13.95 -0.03 -9.74
C VAL A 101 -14.84 -0.34 -8.53
N LYS A 102 -16.11 0.10 -8.55
CA LYS A 102 -17.07 -0.20 -7.47
C LYS A 102 -17.30 -1.71 -7.31
N LYS A 103 -17.31 -2.47 -8.40
CA LYS A 103 -17.50 -3.93 -8.40
C LYS A 103 -16.26 -4.72 -7.99
N ALA A 104 -15.06 -4.19 -8.22
CA ALA A 104 -13.81 -4.90 -7.97
C ALA A 104 -13.53 -5.20 -6.48
N HIS A 105 -14.31 -4.64 -5.55
CA HIS A 105 -14.18 -4.87 -4.10
C HIS A 105 -12.73 -4.74 -3.61
N THR A 106 -12.09 -3.62 -3.92
CA THR A 106 -10.68 -3.30 -3.59
C THR A 106 -10.49 -2.97 -2.11
N MET A 107 -10.91 -3.86 -1.21
CA MET A 107 -10.91 -3.65 0.25
C MET A 107 -9.54 -3.21 0.78
N CYS A 108 -8.46 -3.77 0.24
CA CYS A 108 -7.10 -3.47 0.68
C CYS A 108 -6.54 -2.16 0.09
N TRP A 109 -7.15 -1.64 -0.96
CA TRP A 109 -6.69 -0.46 -1.69
C TRP A 109 -7.83 0.53 -1.89
N PRO A 110 -8.43 1.03 -0.79
CA PRO A 110 -9.39 2.11 -0.87
C PRO A 110 -8.70 3.39 -1.34
N TRP A 111 -9.51 4.37 -1.78
CA TRP A 111 -9.02 5.64 -2.30
C TRP A 111 -8.01 6.33 -1.37
N GLU A 112 -8.27 6.34 -0.08
CA GLU A 112 -7.45 7.03 0.92
C GLU A 112 -6.03 6.46 0.99
N ARG A 113 -5.85 5.14 0.83
CA ARG A 113 -4.51 4.54 0.78
C ARG A 113 -3.76 4.93 -0.49
N LEU A 114 -4.44 4.96 -1.63
CA LEU A 114 -3.86 5.36 -2.91
C LEU A 114 -3.44 6.83 -2.91
N LEU A 115 -4.29 7.70 -2.34
CA LEU A 115 -4.00 9.12 -2.20
C LEU A 115 -2.74 9.34 -1.36
N ARG A 116 -2.61 8.66 -0.22
CA ARG A 116 -1.43 8.78 0.66
C ARG A 116 -0.16 8.19 0.02
N LEU A 117 -0.31 7.22 -0.85
CA LEU A 117 0.76 6.60 -1.63
C LEU A 117 1.20 7.39 -2.86
N ARG A 118 0.56 8.52 -3.19
CA ARG A 118 0.74 9.24 -4.47
C ARG A 118 2.20 9.51 -4.85
N ASP A 119 3.05 9.86 -3.88
CA ASP A 119 4.46 10.18 -4.13
C ASP A 119 5.24 8.93 -4.57
N GLU A 120 4.99 7.79 -3.92
CA GLU A 120 5.63 6.51 -4.24
C GLU A 120 5.06 5.84 -5.49
N LEU A 121 3.81 6.16 -5.83
CA LEU A 121 3.17 5.74 -7.08
C LEU A 121 3.54 6.64 -8.27
N ASP A 122 4.24 7.75 -8.05
CA ASP A 122 4.54 8.78 -9.05
C ASP A 122 3.26 9.24 -9.77
N LEU A 123 2.30 9.72 -8.98
CA LEU A 123 0.99 10.17 -9.43
C LEU A 123 0.66 11.57 -8.90
N GLN A 124 0.00 12.37 -9.75
CA GLN A 124 -0.71 13.57 -9.33
C GLN A 124 -2.19 13.24 -9.19
N LEU A 125 -2.70 13.21 -7.96
CA LEU A 125 -4.09 12.86 -7.65
C LEU A 125 -4.82 14.10 -7.09
N ARG A 126 -6.08 14.30 -7.51
CA ARG A 126 -7.06 15.14 -6.80
C ARG A 126 -7.28 14.64 -5.37
N GLU A 127 -7.72 15.49 -4.45
CA GLU A 127 -8.00 15.07 -3.06
C GLU A 127 -9.21 14.13 -2.96
N THR A 128 -10.19 14.31 -3.84
CA THR A 128 -11.37 13.45 -3.95
C THR A 128 -11.21 12.44 -5.09
N PRO A 129 -11.80 11.23 -4.96
CA PRO A 129 -11.86 10.27 -6.05
C PRO A 129 -12.58 10.92 -7.24
#